data_AF-A0A661CHX9-F1
#
_entry.id   AF-A0A661CHX9-F1
#
_cell.length_a   1.000
_cell.length_b   1.000
_cell.length_c   1.000
_cell.angle_alpha   90.00
_cell.angle_beta   90.00
_cell.angle_gamma   90.00
#
_symmetry.space_group_name_H-M   'P 1'
#
loop_
_entity.id
_entity.type
_entity.pdbx_description
1 polymer ?
#
loop_
_entity_poly.entity_id
_entity_poly.type
_entity_poly.pdbx_seq_one_letter_code
_entity_poly.pdbx_strand_id
1 'polypeptide(L)'
;MTSRIATVARNTLETQIEVTLNLDGSGQFNAETGVPFLDHMMEQIARHGLFDLTVKAKGDLHIDAHHTVEDTGITIGQALKQALGDKKGIVRYGHAYIPL
;
A
#
# COMPACT_ATOMS: atom_id res chain seq x y z
N MET A 1 -16.92 -12.90 -9.81
CA MET A 1 -16.81 -11.66 -9.02
C MET A 1 -15.85 -10.75 -9.74
N THR A 2 -16.09 -9.44 -9.74
CA THR A 2 -15.15 -8.44 -10.24
C THR A 2 -13.89 -8.47 -9.37
N SER A 3 -12.70 -8.44 -9.97
CA SER A 3 -11.44 -8.49 -9.23
C SER A 3 -11.27 -7.25 -8.34
N ARG A 4 -10.92 -7.41 -7.06
CA ARG A 4 -10.70 -6.30 -6.11
C ARG A 4 -9.25 -5.83 -6.17
N ILE A 5 -8.89 -5.30 -7.33
CA ILE A 5 -7.54 -4.82 -7.65
C ILE A 5 -7.61 -3.35 -8.05
N ALA A 6 -6.67 -2.54 -7.59
CA ALA A 6 -6.51 -1.16 -8.03
C ALA A 6 -5.04 -0.82 -8.23
N THR A 7 -4.79 0.00 -9.26
CA THR A 7 -3.49 0.65 -9.49
C THR A 7 -3.70 2.16 -9.42
N VAL A 8 -2.92 2.83 -8.59
CA VAL A 8 -3.00 4.28 -8.37
C VAL A 8 -1.60 4.87 -8.50
N ALA A 9 -1.51 5.95 -9.29
CA ALA A 9 -0.32 6.77 -9.38
C ALA A 9 -0.58 8.14 -8.75
N ARG A 10 0.38 8.62 -7.96
CA ARG A 10 0.38 9.94 -7.33
C ARG A 10 1.73 10.60 -7.58
N ASN A 11 1.71 11.76 -8.22
CA ASN A 11 2.89 12.54 -8.53
C ASN A 11 2.74 13.95 -7.96
N THR A 12 3.69 14.35 -7.13
CA THR A 12 3.84 15.69 -6.57
C THR A 12 5.19 16.27 -7.04
N LEU A 13 5.58 17.43 -6.51
CA LEU A 13 6.93 17.97 -6.74
C LEU A 13 7.98 17.17 -5.95
N GLU A 14 7.57 16.63 -4.81
CA GLU A 14 8.40 15.93 -3.84
C GLU A 14 8.55 14.44 -4.21
N THR A 15 7.47 13.80 -4.70
CA THR A 15 7.42 12.35 -4.91
C THR A 15 6.74 11.91 -6.21
N GLN A 16 7.12 10.74 -6.70
CA GLN A 16 6.48 10.02 -7.79
C GLN A 16 6.24 8.58 -7.35
N ILE A 17 4.97 8.20 -7.21
CA ILE A 17 4.57 6.95 -6.56
C ILE A 17 3.53 6.21 -7.40
N GLU A 18 3.72 4.91 -7.58
CA GLU A 18 2.75 3.98 -8.15
C GLU A 18 2.54 2.82 -7.19
N VAL A 19 1.27 2.53 -6.89
CA VAL A 19 0.85 1.41 -6.04
C VAL A 19 -0.11 0.53 -6.81
N THR A 20 0.13 -0.77 -6.81
CA THR A 20 -0.88 -1.79 -7.21
C THR A 20 -1.22 -2.66 -6.01
N LEU A 21 -2.50 -2.78 -5.70
CA LEU A 21 -3.01 -3.53 -4.55
C LEU A 21 -4.10 -4.52 -5.00
N ASN A 22 -3.93 -5.79 -4.63
CA ASN A 22 -4.94 -6.84 -4.75
C ASN A 22 -5.43 -7.25 -3.35
N LEU A 23 -6.74 -7.07 -3.09
CA LEU A 23 -7.35 -7.46 -1.81
C LEU A 23 -7.61 -8.97 -1.67
N ASP A 24 -7.63 -9.69 -2.80
CA ASP A 24 -7.82 -11.14 -2.92
C ASP A 24 -6.49 -11.82 -3.30
N GLY A 25 -5.40 -11.44 -2.62
CA GLY A 25 -4.05 -11.89 -2.93
C GLY A 25 -3.64 -13.17 -2.21
N SER A 26 -2.33 -13.42 -2.24
CA SER A 26 -1.65 -14.50 -1.53
C SER A 26 -0.53 -14.02 -0.59
N GLY A 27 -0.41 -12.70 -0.42
CA GLY A 27 0.66 -12.07 0.37
C GLY A 27 1.92 -11.76 -0.42
N GLN A 28 1.85 -11.67 -1.76
CA GLN A 28 3.01 -11.27 -2.56
C GLN A 28 3.37 -9.80 -2.30
N PHE A 29 4.66 -9.52 -2.17
CA PHE A 29 5.12 -8.17 -1.88
C PHE A 29 6.30 -7.80 -2.77
N ASN A 30 6.24 -6.60 -3.34
CA ASN A 30 7.34 -6.00 -4.08
C ASN A 30 7.32 -4.48 -3.85
N ALA A 31 8.30 -3.95 -3.13
CA ALA A 31 8.40 -2.52 -2.90
C ALA A 31 9.80 -2.00 -3.12
N GLU A 32 9.87 -0.81 -3.72
CA GLU A 32 11.07 -0.01 -3.84
C GLU A 32 10.70 1.43 -3.46
N THR A 33 10.81 1.79 -2.17
CA THR A 33 10.54 3.17 -1.73
C THR A 33 11.80 4.00 -1.49
N GLY A 34 12.95 3.35 -1.41
CA GLY A 34 14.19 3.97 -0.94
C GLY A 34 14.26 4.17 0.58
N VAL A 35 13.24 3.76 1.34
CA VAL A 35 13.21 3.75 2.81
C VAL A 35 13.08 2.30 3.30
N PRO A 36 14.19 1.58 3.53
CA PRO A 36 14.16 0.12 3.74
C PRO A 36 13.28 -0.35 4.90
N PHE A 37 13.19 0.44 5.98
CA PHE A 37 12.33 0.09 7.11
C PHE A 37 10.83 0.25 6.78
N LEU A 38 10.46 1.20 5.93
CA LEU A 38 9.09 1.33 5.43
C LEU A 38 8.72 0.11 4.59
N ASP A 39 9.62 -0.31 3.69
CA ASP A 39 9.43 -1.51 2.86
C ASP A 39 9.20 -2.75 3.75
N HIS A 40 10.02 -2.91 4.79
CA HIS A 40 9.86 -3.99 5.77
C HIS A 40 8.49 -3.95 6.49
N MET A 41 8.01 -2.76 6.88
CA MET A 41 6.69 -2.61 7.52
C MET A 41 5.54 -2.94 6.55
N MET A 42 5.62 -2.53 5.29
CA MET A 42 4.61 -2.84 4.28
C MET A 42 4.59 -4.32 3.91
N GLU A 43 5.75 -5.00 3.93
CA GLU A 43 5.82 -6.45 3.76
C GLU A 43 4.98 -7.17 4.82
N GLN A 44 5.01 -6.73 6.08
CA GLN A 44 4.19 -7.33 7.14
C GLN A 44 2.70 -7.17 6.85
N ILE A 45 2.27 -6.02 6.31
CA ILE A 45 0.88 -5.78 5.91
C ILE A 45 0.47 -6.74 4.79
N ALA A 46 1.30 -6.90 3.76
CA ALA A 46 1.03 -7.82 2.65
C ALA A 46 0.95 -9.27 3.14
N ARG A 47 1.97 -9.73 3.87
CA ARG A 47 2.10 -11.10 4.36
C ARG A 47 0.97 -11.50 5.30
N HIS A 48 0.65 -10.67 6.29
CA HIS A 48 -0.35 -11.01 7.30
C HIS A 48 -1.78 -10.66 6.88
N GLY A 49 -1.96 -9.71 5.94
CA GLY A 49 -3.24 -9.37 5.33
C GLY A 49 -3.63 -10.23 4.13
N LEU A 50 -2.69 -11.05 3.61
CA LEU A 50 -2.81 -11.78 2.34
C LEU A 50 -3.07 -10.87 1.13
N PHE A 51 -2.63 -9.62 1.20
CA PHE A 51 -2.70 -8.71 0.07
C PHE A 51 -1.52 -8.95 -0.87
N ASP A 52 -1.75 -8.85 -2.18
CA ASP A 52 -0.61 -8.64 -3.09
C ASP A 52 -0.39 -7.14 -3.24
N LEU A 53 0.81 -6.66 -2.90
CA LEU A 53 1.15 -5.24 -2.85
C LEU A 53 2.43 -4.98 -3.64
N THR A 54 2.31 -4.16 -4.69
CA THR A 54 3.45 -3.58 -5.41
C THR A 54 3.53 -2.09 -5.14
N VAL A 55 4.69 -1.58 -4.73
CA VAL A 55 4.94 -0.15 -4.51
C VAL A 55 6.22 0.28 -5.23
N LYS A 56 6.14 1.32 -6.04
CA LYS A 56 7.31 2.02 -6.57
C LYS A 56 7.23 3.47 -6.13
N ALA A 57 8.21 3.93 -5.38
CA ALA A 57 8.27 5.33 -4.97
C ALA A 57 9.66 5.91 -5.22
N LYS A 58 9.67 7.12 -5.76
CA LYS A 58 10.84 7.98 -5.83
C LYS A 58 10.48 9.27 -5.13
N GLY A 59 11.30 9.68 -4.16
CA GLY A 59 11.07 10.92 -3.43
C GLY A 59 12.35 11.70 -3.16
N ASP A 60 12.18 12.83 -2.51
CA ASP A 60 13.21 13.78 -2.11
C ASP A 60 13.99 13.36 -0.85
N LEU A 61 14.44 12.11 -0.79
CA LEU A 61 15.11 11.50 0.38
C LEU A 61 16.39 12.21 0.86
N HIS A 62 16.91 13.14 0.07
CA HIS A 62 18.03 14.00 0.45
C HIS A 62 17.63 15.13 1.41
N ILE A 63 16.34 15.44 1.51
CA ILE A 63 15.75 16.34 2.51
C ILE A 63 15.47 15.52 3.77
N ASP A 64 14.49 14.61 3.69
CA ASP A 64 14.22 13.55 4.67
C ASP A 64 13.29 12.48 4.05
N ALA A 65 12.82 11.52 4.86
CA ALA A 65 11.89 10.48 4.41
C ALA A 65 10.41 10.86 4.52
N HIS A 66 10.06 12.04 5.07
CA HIS A 66 8.71 12.41 5.46
C HIS A 66 7.75 12.33 4.27
N HIS A 67 8.04 13.06 3.19
CA HIS A 67 7.16 13.10 2.02
C HIS A 67 7.03 11.71 1.37
N THR A 68 8.14 10.95 1.30
CA THR A 68 8.10 9.59 0.74
C THR A 68 7.21 8.67 1.56
N VAL A 69 7.31 8.71 2.89
CA VAL A 69 6.47 7.90 3.80
C VAL A 69 5.00 8.34 3.71
N GLU A 70 4.74 9.65 3.78
CA GLU A 70 3.39 10.23 3.75
C GLU A 70 2.68 9.92 2.41
N ASP A 71 3.30 10.28 1.29
CA ASP A 71 2.68 10.10 -0.03
C ASP A 71 2.52 8.62 -0.38
N THR A 72 3.42 7.74 0.09
CA THR A 72 3.23 6.28 -0.05
C THR A 72 1.97 5.84 0.70
N GLY A 73 1.81 6.27 1.95
CA GLY A 73 0.63 5.98 2.76
C GLY A 73 -0.67 6.50 2.14
N ILE A 74 -0.67 7.73 1.60
CA ILE A 74 -1.80 8.32 0.88
C ILE A 74 -2.15 7.46 -0.35
N THR A 75 -1.16 7.08 -1.14
CA THR A 75 -1.37 6.33 -2.39
C THR A 75 -1.90 4.91 -2.11
N ILE A 76 -1.39 4.23 -1.08
CA ILE A 76 -1.94 2.94 -0.61
C ILE A 76 -3.38 3.10 -0.16
N GLY A 77 -3.70 4.15 0.62
CA GLY A 77 -5.06 4.43 1.06
C GLY A 77 -6.04 4.68 -0.11
N GLN A 78 -5.57 5.36 -1.16
CA GLN A 78 -6.34 5.54 -2.40
C GLN A 78 -6.57 4.22 -3.14
N ALA A 79 -5.54 3.38 -3.28
CA ALA A 79 -5.64 2.07 -3.90
C ALA A 79 -6.61 1.16 -3.13
N LEU A 80 -6.53 1.13 -1.80
CA LEU A 80 -7.46 0.40 -0.93
C LEU A 80 -8.91 0.87 -1.13
N LYS A 81 -9.14 2.19 -1.16
CA LYS A 81 -10.48 2.75 -1.39
C LYS A 81 -11.04 2.34 -2.75
N GLN A 82 -10.23 2.35 -3.80
CA GLN A 82 -10.64 1.95 -5.15
C GLN A 82 -10.92 0.45 -5.23
N ALA A 83 -10.01 -0.39 -4.72
CA ALA A 83 -10.15 -1.85 -4.73
C ALA A 83 -11.34 -2.36 -3.91
N LEU A 84 -11.74 -1.64 -2.86
CA LEU A 84 -12.93 -1.94 -2.06
C LEU A 84 -14.26 -1.68 -2.78
N GLY A 85 -14.28 -0.87 -3.84
CA GLY A 85 -15.48 -0.55 -4.61
C GLY A 85 -16.65 -0.03 -3.76
N ASP A 86 -17.84 -0.60 -3.95
CA ASP A 86 -19.06 -0.23 -3.22
C ASP A 86 -19.16 -0.85 -1.82
N LYS A 87 -18.19 -1.71 -1.44
CA LYS A 87 -18.07 -2.37 -0.14
C LYS A 87 -19.25 -3.28 0.21
N LYS A 88 -20.09 -3.69 -0.74
CA LYS A 88 -21.18 -4.62 -0.45
C LYS A 88 -20.64 -6.02 -0.18
N GLY A 89 -21.20 -6.68 0.83
CA GLY A 89 -20.88 -8.08 1.17
C GLY A 89 -19.58 -8.30 1.94
N ILE A 90 -18.83 -7.26 2.31
CA ILE A 90 -17.65 -7.41 3.18
C ILE A 90 -18.06 -7.56 4.66
N VAL A 91 -17.19 -8.17 5.46
CA VAL A 91 -17.37 -8.30 6.93
C VAL A 91 -17.40 -6.93 7.63
N ARG A 92 -16.80 -5.89 7.00
CA ARG A 92 -16.78 -4.46 7.38
C ARG A 92 -15.99 -4.12 8.64
N TYR A 93 -16.10 -4.92 9.70
CA TYR A 93 -15.36 -4.74 10.94
C TYR A 93 -14.33 -5.85 11.12
N GLY A 94 -13.13 -5.49 11.56
CA GLY A 94 -12.04 -6.42 11.84
C GLY A 94 -11.22 -5.95 13.04
N HIS A 95 -10.68 -6.89 13.80
CA HIS A 95 -9.78 -6.62 14.92
C HIS A 95 -8.73 -7.73 14.98
N ALA A 96 -7.54 -7.41 15.47
CA ALA A 96 -6.46 -8.38 15.72
C ALA A 96 -5.56 -7.86 16.85
N TYR A 97 -4.96 -8.78 17.61
CA TYR A 97 -3.89 -8.50 18.57
C TYR A 97 -2.59 -9.13 18.05
N ILE A 98 -1.50 -8.36 18.05
CA ILE A 98 -0.23 -8.75 17.43
C ILE A 98 0.90 -8.48 18.44
N PRO A 99 1.29 -9.47 19.28
CA PRO A 99 2.51 -9.36 20.06
C PRO A 99 3.73 -9.45 19.13
N LEU A 100 4.71 -8.58 19.36
CA LEU A 100 6.01 -8.60 18.69
C LEU A 100 7.05 -9.30 19.56
#